data_AF-A0A1S2QI73-F1
#
_entry.id   AF-A0A1S2QI73-F1
#
_cell.length_a   1.000
_cell.length_b   1.000
_cell.length_c   1.000
_cell.angle_alpha   90.00
_cell.angle_beta   90.00
_cell.angle_gamma   90.00
#
_symmetry.space_group_name_H-M   'P 1'
#
loop_
_entity.id
_entity.type
_entity.pdbx_description
1 polymer ?
#
loop_
_entity_poly.entity_id
_entity_poly.type
_entity_poly.pdbx_seq_one_letter_code
_entity_poly.pdbx_strand_id
1 'polypeptide(L)'
;MAILDRDRKILWARAHNSCAYCRRSLVEDATEGDRESVVGDEAHIVAQSGKGPRAGLIPDGEVDRYENLMLLCKVHHKLIDDQPGTYTVERLREMKRAHEQWAEQKLRELDHSVDLDGVPPEVFDHVPKTTEEINYVIGNRPYSWEYLMYAGLLQVGLLDAKRRAEGHRSLGLEFRDKQAALRHVSVLLDELTVIVQQVMDCFDPLVLSKALGEPGRPGEFRLIGDLARRLVAAYEEFAAWSASVGNAVVPRQARRAFAALVHMADRPMQDVETYVQRLVAQLNGAMERVSQGSTEPVVLTIICEINADRNVADEVTREVQRAYRRW
;
A
#
# COMPACT_ATOMS: atom_id res chain seq x y z
N MET A 1 24.10 -35.07 -25.23
CA MET A 1 23.88 -34.60 -23.85
C MET A 1 22.45 -34.07 -23.78
N ALA A 2 21.95 -33.75 -22.59
CA ALA A 2 20.62 -33.14 -22.45
C ALA A 2 20.78 -31.65 -22.17
N ILE A 3 19.86 -30.83 -22.70
CA ILE A 3 19.76 -29.40 -22.39
C ILE A 3 19.61 -29.22 -20.88
N LEU A 4 20.48 -28.39 -20.30
CA LEU A 4 20.46 -28.09 -18.86
C LEU A 4 19.22 -27.28 -18.50
N ASP A 5 18.68 -27.51 -17.31
CA ASP A 5 17.51 -26.78 -16.79
C ASP A 5 17.70 -25.25 -16.80
N ARG A 6 18.93 -24.77 -16.57
CA ARG A 6 19.26 -23.35 -16.68
C ARG A 6 18.97 -22.82 -18.08
N ASP A 7 19.49 -23.48 -19.11
CA ASP A 7 19.38 -23.05 -20.50
C ASP A 7 17.95 -23.19 -21.01
N ARG A 8 17.24 -24.24 -20.58
CA ARG A 8 15.79 -24.40 -20.78
C ARG A 8 15.01 -23.22 -20.20
N LYS A 9 15.24 -22.86 -18.93
CA LYS A 9 14.55 -21.72 -18.29
C LYS A 9 14.80 -20.41 -19.03
N ILE A 10 16.03 -20.14 -19.44
CA ILE A 10 16.37 -18.93 -20.19
C ILE A 10 15.64 -18.92 -21.55
N LEU A 11 15.65 -20.04 -22.27
CA LEU A 11 14.99 -20.17 -23.57
C LEU A 11 13.48 -19.90 -23.47
N TRP A 12 12.80 -20.62 -22.57
CA TRP A 12 11.35 -20.49 -22.41
C TRP A 12 10.94 -19.11 -21.89
N ALA A 13 11.71 -18.52 -20.98
CA ALA A 13 11.45 -17.18 -20.45
C ALA A 13 11.58 -16.11 -21.55
N ARG A 14 12.70 -16.10 -22.30
CA ARG A 14 12.91 -15.09 -23.36
C ARG A 14 11.98 -15.26 -24.55
N ALA A 15 11.57 -16.48 -24.85
CA ALA A 15 10.60 -16.76 -25.90
C ALA A 15 9.14 -16.49 -25.49
N HIS A 16 8.87 -16.17 -24.22
CA HIS A 16 7.54 -15.86 -23.68
C HIS A 16 6.45 -16.87 -24.08
N ASN A 17 6.72 -18.16 -23.86
CA ASN A 17 5.79 -19.26 -24.21
C ASN A 17 5.30 -19.21 -25.68
N SER A 18 6.07 -18.62 -26.59
CA SER A 18 5.62 -18.34 -27.95
C SER A 18 6.56 -18.94 -28.98
N CYS A 19 5.99 -19.54 -30.03
CA CYS A 19 6.74 -20.06 -31.17
C CYS A 19 7.53 -18.95 -31.87
N ALA A 20 8.84 -19.14 -32.09
CA ALA A 20 9.70 -18.18 -32.78
C ALA A 20 9.34 -17.94 -34.25
N TYR A 21 8.45 -18.75 -34.83
CA TYR A 21 7.95 -18.58 -36.19
C TYR A 21 6.56 -17.93 -36.23
N CYS A 22 5.57 -18.56 -35.58
CA CYS A 22 4.16 -18.14 -35.70
C CYS A 22 3.58 -17.48 -34.45
N ARG A 23 4.38 -17.29 -33.39
CA ARG A 23 3.99 -16.63 -32.14
C ARG A 23 2.82 -17.26 -31.38
N ARG A 24 2.36 -18.45 -31.75
CA ARG A 24 1.34 -19.20 -30.99
C ARG A 24 1.85 -19.61 -29.61
N SER A 25 0.94 -19.75 -28.65
CA SER A 25 1.22 -20.37 -27.35
C SER A 25 1.79 -21.79 -27.52
N LEU A 26 2.75 -22.13 -26.67
CA LEU A 26 3.43 -23.43 -26.66
C LEU A 26 3.08 -24.28 -25.44
N VAL A 27 2.22 -23.76 -24.58
CA VAL A 27 1.53 -24.50 -23.52
C VAL A 27 0.04 -24.31 -23.75
N GLU A 28 -0.66 -25.41 -23.89
CA GLU A 28 -2.13 -25.46 -23.96
C GLU A 28 -2.67 -25.70 -22.56
N ASP A 29 -3.79 -25.04 -22.24
CA ASP A 29 -4.44 -25.14 -20.94
C ASP A 29 -4.92 -26.57 -20.64
N ALA A 30 -5.07 -26.87 -19.35
CA ALA A 30 -5.66 -28.11 -18.88
C ALA A 30 -7.10 -28.29 -19.40
N THR A 31 -7.47 -29.52 -19.73
CA THR A 31 -8.85 -29.92 -20.01
C THR A 31 -9.45 -30.67 -18.82
N GLU A 32 -10.77 -30.88 -18.83
CA GLU A 32 -11.41 -31.69 -17.79
C GLU A 32 -10.81 -33.10 -17.76
N GLY A 33 -10.08 -33.40 -16.68
CA GLY A 33 -9.41 -34.69 -16.47
C GLY A 33 -7.93 -34.75 -16.86
N ASP A 34 -7.36 -33.72 -17.48
CA ASP A 34 -5.97 -33.71 -17.94
C ASP A 34 -5.21 -32.45 -17.50
N ARG A 35 -3.89 -32.56 -17.40
CA ARG A 35 -2.99 -31.42 -17.12
C ARG A 35 -2.64 -30.65 -18.39
N GLU A 36 -1.97 -29.51 -18.22
CA GLU A 36 -1.46 -28.67 -19.31
C GLU A 36 -0.55 -29.47 -20.26
N SER A 37 -0.64 -29.15 -21.55
CA SER A 37 0.13 -29.82 -22.59
C SER A 37 1.20 -28.89 -23.16
N VAL A 38 2.46 -29.31 -23.08
CA VAL A 38 3.60 -28.60 -23.71
C VAL A 38 3.68 -29.02 -25.17
N VAL A 39 3.28 -28.13 -26.07
CA VAL A 39 3.27 -28.33 -27.54
C VAL A 39 4.45 -27.65 -28.25
N GLY A 40 5.37 -27.07 -27.47
CA GLY A 40 6.65 -26.53 -27.92
C GLY A 40 7.80 -27.53 -27.87
N ASP A 41 8.76 -27.34 -28.77
CA ASP A 41 10.02 -28.07 -28.85
C ASP A 41 11.22 -27.11 -28.73
N GLU A 42 12.29 -27.60 -28.11
CA GLU A 42 13.60 -26.93 -27.97
C GLU A 42 14.48 -27.34 -29.16
N ALA A 43 14.47 -26.53 -30.23
CA ALA A 43 15.12 -26.86 -31.49
C ALA A 43 16.55 -26.32 -31.55
N HIS A 44 17.49 -27.15 -32.02
CA HIS A 44 18.86 -26.72 -32.28
C HIS A 44 18.95 -25.92 -33.58
N ILE A 45 19.65 -24.78 -33.54
CA ILE A 45 19.96 -23.97 -34.72
C ILE A 45 21.04 -24.66 -35.56
N VAL A 46 22.08 -25.18 -34.89
CA VAL A 46 23.16 -25.98 -35.47
C VAL A 46 23.11 -27.38 -34.88
N ALA A 47 23.03 -28.40 -35.74
CA ALA A 47 22.95 -29.79 -35.32
C ALA A 47 24.29 -30.35 -34.79
N GLN A 48 24.21 -31.24 -33.79
CA GLN A 48 25.35 -31.91 -33.15
C GLN A 48 26.14 -32.84 -34.08
N SER A 49 25.47 -33.48 -35.05
CA SER A 49 26.06 -34.54 -35.86
C SER A 49 26.17 -34.14 -37.33
N GLY A 50 27.13 -34.71 -38.05
CA GLY A 50 27.29 -34.55 -39.51
C GLY A 50 26.07 -34.98 -40.35
N LYS A 51 25.05 -35.59 -39.75
CA LYS A 51 23.83 -36.06 -40.42
C LYS A 51 22.59 -35.22 -40.10
N GLY A 52 22.69 -34.25 -39.19
CA GLY A 52 21.58 -33.37 -38.86
C GLY A 52 21.41 -32.22 -39.88
N PRO A 53 20.21 -31.63 -39.99
CA PRO A 53 20.02 -30.39 -40.74
C PRO A 53 21.03 -29.32 -40.29
N ARG A 54 21.71 -28.67 -41.24
CA ARG A 54 22.71 -27.60 -40.96
C ARG A 54 23.91 -28.04 -40.10
N ALA A 55 24.37 -29.27 -40.25
CA ALA A 55 25.59 -29.74 -39.57
C ALA A 55 26.80 -28.83 -39.88
N GLY A 56 27.41 -28.21 -38.87
CA GLY A 56 28.58 -27.34 -39.06
C GLY A 56 29.16 -26.78 -37.77
N LEU A 57 30.46 -27.03 -37.55
CA LEU A 57 31.42 -26.37 -36.64
C LEU A 57 30.83 -25.66 -35.39
N ILE A 58 30.15 -26.41 -34.53
CA ILE A 58 29.91 -25.98 -33.15
C ILE A 58 30.85 -26.76 -32.23
N PRO A 59 31.56 -26.10 -31.28
CA PRO A 59 32.43 -26.80 -30.34
C PRO A 59 31.67 -27.84 -29.50
N ASP A 60 32.37 -28.92 -29.13
CA ASP A 60 31.83 -29.92 -28.22
C ASP A 60 31.41 -29.26 -26.89
N GLY A 61 30.16 -29.48 -26.49
CA GLY A 61 29.57 -28.90 -25.28
C GLY A 61 28.83 -27.57 -25.48
N GLU A 62 28.81 -27.02 -26.69
CA GLU A 62 28.04 -25.79 -27.00
C GLU A 62 26.70 -26.06 -27.68
N VAL A 63 26.48 -27.29 -28.17
CA VAL A 63 25.25 -27.70 -28.86
C VAL A 63 24.00 -27.42 -28.03
N ASP A 64 24.01 -27.78 -26.76
CA ASP A 64 22.84 -27.72 -25.88
C ASP A 64 22.73 -26.37 -25.12
N ARG A 65 23.53 -25.37 -25.48
CA ARG A 65 23.52 -24.05 -24.87
C ARG A 65 22.36 -23.22 -25.41
N TYR A 66 21.82 -22.33 -24.57
CA TYR A 66 20.73 -21.43 -24.93
C TYR A 66 20.99 -20.64 -26.24
N GLU A 67 22.24 -20.27 -26.49
CA GLU A 67 22.66 -19.54 -27.70
C GLU A 67 22.41 -20.33 -28.99
N ASN A 68 22.45 -21.66 -28.93
CA ASN A 68 22.21 -22.56 -30.06
C ASN A 68 20.76 -23.11 -30.10
N LEU A 69 19.88 -22.67 -29.20
CA LEU A 69 18.50 -23.15 -29.13
C LEU A 69 17.49 -22.09 -29.56
N MET A 70 16.43 -22.51 -30.22
CA MET A 70 15.24 -21.69 -30.49
C MET A 70 13.97 -22.45 -30.12
N LEU A 71 12.95 -21.73 -29.67
CA LEU A 71 11.71 -22.33 -29.23
C LEU A 71 10.66 -22.31 -30.35
N LEU A 72 10.10 -23.47 -30.70
CA LEU A 72 9.19 -23.62 -31.83
C LEU A 72 8.01 -24.52 -31.47
N CYS A 73 6.87 -24.39 -32.14
CA CYS A 73 5.85 -25.43 -32.09
C CYS A 73 6.29 -26.64 -32.94
N LYS A 74 5.76 -27.82 -32.63
CA LYS A 74 6.07 -29.08 -33.33
C LYS A 74 5.97 -28.98 -34.87
N VAL A 75 5.01 -28.21 -35.37
CA VAL A 75 4.81 -27.98 -36.82
C VAL A 75 5.99 -27.22 -37.43
N HIS A 76 6.39 -26.11 -36.83
CA HIS A 76 7.47 -25.27 -37.38
C HIS A 76 8.85 -25.85 -37.10
N HIS A 77 9.02 -26.61 -36.02
CA HIS A 77 10.24 -27.38 -35.79
C HIS A 77 10.48 -28.35 -36.95
N LYS A 78 9.48 -29.17 -37.30
CA LYS A 78 9.56 -30.08 -38.44
C LYS A 78 9.79 -29.35 -39.77
N LEU A 79 9.07 -28.25 -40.02
CA LEU A 79 9.24 -27.45 -41.25
C LEU A 79 10.69 -26.98 -41.43
N ILE A 80 11.30 -26.47 -40.36
CA ILE A 80 12.66 -25.93 -40.38
C ILE A 80 13.69 -27.03 -40.61
N ASP A 81 13.49 -28.19 -39.99
CA ASP A 81 14.35 -29.37 -40.20
C ASP A 81 14.26 -29.95 -41.61
N ASP A 82 13.06 -29.99 -42.18
CA ASP A 82 12.84 -30.53 -43.53
C ASP A 82 13.31 -29.55 -44.65
N GLN A 83 13.55 -28.27 -44.33
CA GLN A 83 13.92 -27.23 -45.30
C GLN A 83 15.23 -26.48 -44.98
N PRO A 84 16.38 -27.17 -44.87
CA PRO A 84 17.64 -26.57 -44.43
C PRO A 84 18.26 -25.54 -45.38
N GLY A 85 17.94 -25.60 -46.67
CA GLY A 85 18.36 -24.58 -47.64
C GLY A 85 17.63 -23.24 -47.46
N THR A 86 16.38 -23.27 -46.98
CA THR A 86 15.56 -22.07 -46.74
C THR A 86 15.81 -21.49 -45.35
N TYR A 87 15.96 -22.36 -44.36
CA TYR A 87 16.23 -22.01 -42.97
C TYR A 87 17.70 -22.25 -42.66
N THR A 88 18.58 -21.36 -43.13
CA THR A 88 20.01 -21.42 -42.83
C THR A 88 20.28 -21.05 -41.36
N VAL A 89 21.49 -21.34 -40.87
CA VAL A 89 21.93 -20.99 -39.50
C VAL A 89 21.78 -19.49 -39.25
N GLU A 90 22.17 -18.67 -40.21
CA GLU A 90 22.10 -17.21 -40.15
C GLU A 90 20.65 -16.75 -40.00
N ARG A 91 19.75 -17.30 -40.82
CA ARG A 91 18.34 -16.99 -40.78
C ARG A 91 17.69 -17.39 -39.46
N LEU A 92 18.01 -18.57 -38.93
CA LEU A 92 17.48 -19.04 -37.66
C LEU A 92 17.97 -18.17 -36.48
N ARG A 93 19.22 -17.71 -36.52
CA ARG A 93 19.74 -16.74 -35.54
C ARG A 93 19.04 -15.38 -35.64
N GLU A 94 18.74 -14.91 -36.85
CA GLU A 94 17.93 -13.70 -37.03
C GLU A 94 16.50 -13.89 -36.51
N MET A 95 15.85 -15.00 -36.85
CA MET A 95 14.51 -15.32 -36.36
C MET A 95 14.45 -15.38 -34.84
N LYS A 96 15.41 -16.04 -34.18
CA LYS A 96 15.52 -16.06 -32.72
C LYS A 96 15.66 -14.65 -32.15
N ARG A 97 16.59 -13.83 -32.67
CA ARG A 97 16.80 -12.46 -32.20
C ARG A 97 15.56 -11.59 -32.37
N ALA A 98 14.93 -11.64 -33.55
CA ALA A 98 13.72 -10.88 -33.84
C ALA A 98 12.55 -11.31 -32.95
N HIS A 99 12.40 -12.62 -32.70
CA HIS A 99 11.38 -13.14 -31.80
C HIS A 99 11.59 -12.71 -30.36
N GLU A 100 12.79 -12.85 -29.82
CA GLU A 100 13.08 -12.48 -28.43
C GLU A 100 12.97 -10.96 -28.22
N GLN A 101 13.34 -10.14 -29.22
CA GLN A 101 13.10 -8.69 -29.21
C GLN A 101 11.60 -8.37 -29.23
N TRP A 102 10.83 -9.02 -30.10
CA TRP A 102 9.37 -8.86 -30.13
C TRP A 102 8.74 -9.26 -28.80
N ALA A 103 9.19 -10.35 -28.20
CA ALA A 103 8.62 -10.90 -26.98
C ALA A 103 8.94 -10.00 -25.78
N GLU A 104 10.17 -9.50 -25.68
CA GLU A 104 10.59 -8.48 -24.71
C GLU A 104 9.81 -7.17 -24.90
N GLN A 105 9.65 -6.69 -26.15
CA GLN A 105 8.88 -5.49 -26.44
C GLN A 105 7.42 -5.68 -26.04
N LYS A 106 6.80 -6.82 -26.34
CA LYS A 106 5.42 -7.11 -25.96
C LYS A 106 5.24 -7.19 -24.44
N LEU A 107 6.22 -7.74 -23.72
CA LEU A 107 6.20 -7.72 -22.25
C LEU A 107 6.31 -6.28 -21.73
N ARG A 108 7.19 -5.46 -22.32
CA ARG A 108 7.30 -4.03 -21.98
C ARG A 108 6.03 -3.27 -22.34
N GLU A 109 5.39 -3.55 -23.46
CA GLU A 109 4.09 -2.97 -23.86
C GLU A 109 2.96 -3.44 -22.94
N LEU A 110 3.08 -4.58 -22.26
CA LEU A 110 2.13 -4.99 -21.22
C LEU A 110 2.43 -4.26 -19.90
N ASP A 111 3.70 -4.11 -19.56
CA ASP A 111 4.19 -3.32 -18.42
C ASP A 111 3.87 -1.82 -18.59
N HIS A 112 3.94 -1.33 -19.84
CA HIS A 112 3.58 0.01 -20.33
C HIS A 112 2.14 0.02 -20.91
N SER A 113 1.35 -1.06 -20.82
CA SER A 113 -0.12 -0.96 -20.90
C SER A 113 -0.71 -0.59 -19.53
N VAL A 114 0.18 -0.47 -18.55
CA VAL A 114 0.07 0.39 -17.38
C VAL A 114 0.79 1.75 -17.61
N ASP A 115 1.06 2.16 -18.87
CA ASP A 115 1.36 3.57 -19.17
C ASP A 115 0.06 4.36 -19.24
N LEU A 116 0.07 5.34 -18.35
CA LEU A 116 -0.82 6.46 -18.18
C LEU A 116 -0.69 7.46 -19.36
N ASP A 117 -0.75 6.99 -20.60
CA ASP A 117 -0.79 7.85 -21.79
C ASP A 117 -2.06 7.58 -22.60
N GLY A 118 -3.15 8.26 -22.23
CA GLY A 118 -4.29 8.52 -23.13
C GLY A 118 -5.68 8.11 -22.63
N VAL A 119 -5.78 7.29 -21.59
CA VAL A 119 -7.03 7.14 -20.81
C VAL A 119 -6.67 7.46 -19.37
N PRO A 120 -7.13 8.60 -18.81
CA PRO A 120 -6.91 8.88 -17.40
C PRO A 120 -7.40 7.66 -16.61
N PRO A 121 -6.61 7.09 -15.68
CA PRO A 121 -7.19 6.21 -14.68
C PRO A 121 -8.36 6.98 -14.10
N GLU A 122 -9.55 6.37 -14.08
CA GLU A 122 -10.80 6.99 -13.66
C GLU A 122 -10.49 8.02 -12.58
N VAL A 123 -10.61 9.31 -12.93
CA VAL A 123 -9.93 10.36 -12.14
C VAL A 123 -10.52 10.30 -10.76
N PHE A 124 -9.74 9.74 -9.83
CA PHE A 124 -10.17 9.60 -8.45
C PHE A 124 -10.04 10.99 -7.84
N ASP A 125 -11.11 11.77 -8.02
CA ASP A 125 -11.13 13.23 -7.87
C ASP A 125 -11.45 13.69 -6.44
N HIS A 126 -11.52 12.76 -5.50
CA HIS A 126 -11.84 13.01 -4.11
C HIS A 126 -11.07 12.05 -3.20
N VAL A 127 -11.06 12.32 -1.89
CA VAL A 127 -10.57 11.42 -0.87
C VAL A 127 -11.56 10.27 -0.68
N PRO A 128 -11.11 9.01 -0.56
CA PRO A 128 -11.99 7.86 -0.34
C PRO A 128 -12.87 8.02 0.91
N LYS A 129 -14.16 7.71 0.77
CA LYS A 129 -15.18 7.79 1.82
C LYS A 129 -15.64 6.41 2.32
N THR A 130 -15.27 5.35 1.60
CA THR A 130 -15.67 3.97 1.89
C THR A 130 -14.47 3.02 1.87
N THR A 131 -14.63 1.83 2.45
CA THR A 131 -13.58 0.80 2.45
C THR A 131 -13.31 0.29 1.03
N GLU A 132 -14.37 0.21 0.22
CA GLU A 132 -14.33 -0.17 -1.19
C GLU A 132 -13.49 0.83 -2.00
N GLU A 133 -13.73 2.14 -1.82
CA GLU A 133 -12.94 3.19 -2.46
C GLU A 133 -11.48 3.20 -1.97
N ILE A 134 -11.22 2.94 -0.69
CA ILE A 134 -9.86 2.80 -0.17
C ILE A 134 -9.14 1.63 -0.88
N ASN A 135 -9.80 0.47 -0.97
CA ASN A 135 -9.24 -0.69 -1.67
C ASN A 135 -8.98 -0.41 -3.16
N TYR A 136 -9.86 0.38 -3.79
CA TYR A 136 -9.67 0.82 -5.18
C TYR A 136 -8.40 1.68 -5.32
N VAL A 137 -8.19 2.68 -4.46
CA VAL A 137 -6.98 3.52 -4.47
C VAL A 137 -5.72 2.68 -4.25
N ILE A 138 -5.78 1.70 -3.34
CA ILE A 138 -4.65 0.80 -3.05
C ILE A 138 -4.29 -0.07 -4.27
N GLY A 139 -5.29 -0.63 -4.95
CA GLY A 139 -5.11 -1.53 -6.08
C GLY A 139 -4.67 -0.82 -7.37
N ASN A 140 -5.21 0.37 -7.63
CA ASN A 140 -5.01 1.09 -8.89
C ASN A 140 -3.97 2.20 -8.80
N ARG A 141 -3.58 2.62 -7.59
CA ARG A 141 -2.59 3.67 -7.32
C ARG A 141 -2.74 4.90 -8.25
N PRO A 142 -3.90 5.58 -8.23
CA PRO A 142 -4.10 6.78 -9.02
C PRO A 142 -3.10 7.88 -8.63
N TYR A 143 -3.11 9.00 -9.36
CA TYR A 143 -2.27 10.14 -9.01
C TYR A 143 -2.49 10.54 -7.55
N SER A 144 -1.40 10.72 -6.80
CA SER A 144 -1.43 11.05 -5.36
C SER A 144 -2.07 9.97 -4.46
N TRP A 145 -2.04 8.69 -4.87
CA TRP A 145 -2.61 7.58 -4.11
C TRP A 145 -2.12 7.51 -2.66
N GLU A 146 -0.87 7.91 -2.37
CA GLU A 146 -0.31 7.89 -1.01
C GLU A 146 -1.14 8.78 -0.07
N TYR A 147 -1.41 10.02 -0.51
CA TYR A 147 -2.15 11.01 0.26
C TYR A 147 -3.64 10.69 0.29
N LEU A 148 -4.19 10.17 -0.81
CA LEU A 148 -5.58 9.72 -0.89
C LEU A 148 -5.84 8.54 0.06
N MET A 149 -4.96 7.54 0.05
CA MET A 149 -5.02 6.40 0.98
C MET A 149 -4.92 6.89 2.42
N TYR A 150 -3.94 7.73 2.74
CA TYR A 150 -3.75 8.25 4.08
C TYR A 150 -4.99 9.01 4.59
N ALA A 151 -5.49 9.97 3.81
CA ALA A 151 -6.66 10.76 4.19
C ALA A 151 -7.95 9.93 4.25
N GLY A 152 -8.13 8.97 3.34
CA GLY A 152 -9.28 8.06 3.35
C GLY A 152 -9.31 7.15 4.57
N LEU A 153 -8.16 6.54 4.91
CA LEU A 153 -8.01 5.74 6.13
C LEU A 153 -8.31 6.56 7.39
N LEU A 154 -7.84 7.80 7.46
CA LEU A 154 -8.12 8.70 8.58
C LEU A 154 -9.60 9.09 8.65
N GLN A 155 -10.21 9.49 7.54
CA GLN A 155 -11.61 9.95 7.53
C GLN A 155 -12.58 8.81 7.90
N VAL A 156 -12.42 7.64 7.27
CA VAL A 156 -13.26 6.47 7.54
C VAL A 156 -12.99 5.95 8.96
N GLY A 157 -11.72 5.81 9.34
CA GLY A 157 -11.33 5.31 10.66
C GLY A 157 -11.81 6.22 11.80
N LEU A 158 -11.73 7.53 11.64
CA LEU A 158 -12.20 8.49 12.64
C LEU A 158 -13.72 8.50 12.78
N LEU A 159 -14.46 8.34 11.67
CA LEU A 159 -15.92 8.18 11.72
C LEU A 159 -16.31 6.91 12.50
N ASP A 160 -15.60 5.81 12.28
CA ASP A 160 -15.82 4.55 13.01
C ASP A 160 -15.45 4.66 14.49
N ALA A 161 -14.35 5.35 14.80
CA ALA A 161 -13.93 5.62 16.17
C ALA A 161 -14.99 6.44 16.93
N LYS A 162 -15.53 7.49 16.32
CA LYS A 162 -16.63 8.30 16.87
C LYS A 162 -17.88 7.47 17.18
N ARG A 163 -18.33 6.65 16.23
CA ARG A 163 -19.48 5.76 16.43
C ARG A 163 -19.27 4.79 17.59
N ARG A 164 -18.04 4.25 17.73
CA ARG A 164 -17.69 3.37 18.85
C ARG A 164 -17.65 4.12 20.18
N ALA A 165 -17.13 5.36 20.19
CA ALA A 165 -17.10 6.21 21.39
C ALA A 165 -18.51 6.52 21.92
N GLU A 166 -19.47 6.85 21.05
CA GLU A 166 -20.86 7.11 21.42
C GLU A 166 -21.55 5.89 22.07
N GLY A 167 -21.21 4.69 21.62
CA GLY A 167 -21.73 3.44 22.16
C GLY A 167 -20.95 2.87 23.35
N HIS A 168 -19.83 3.49 23.74
CA HIS A 168 -18.90 2.91 24.69
C HIS A 168 -19.44 2.95 26.12
N ARG A 169 -19.52 1.77 26.76
CA ARG A 169 -19.81 1.63 28.19
C ARG A 169 -18.56 1.09 28.88
N SER A 170 -17.80 1.99 29.49
CA SER A 170 -16.64 1.62 30.31
C SER A 170 -17.10 1.21 31.71
N LEU A 171 -16.50 0.16 32.27
CA LEU A 171 -16.52 -0.08 33.71
C LEU A 171 -15.68 1.04 34.35
N GLY A 172 -16.37 2.07 34.85
CA GLY A 172 -15.72 3.26 35.40
C GLY A 172 -14.82 2.97 36.60
N LEU A 173 -13.85 3.85 36.83
CA LEU A 173 -12.97 3.82 38.00
C LEU A 173 -13.80 3.90 39.29
N GLU A 174 -13.46 3.12 40.31
CA GLU A 174 -14.15 3.18 41.61
C GLU A 174 -13.20 3.62 42.73
N PHE A 175 -13.60 4.66 43.46
CA PHE A 175 -12.82 5.19 44.57
C PHE A 175 -13.61 5.14 45.88
N ARG A 176 -13.06 4.41 46.86
CA ARG A 176 -13.67 4.23 48.18
C ARG A 176 -13.60 5.49 49.04
N ASP A 177 -12.57 6.31 48.86
CA ASP A 177 -12.36 7.53 49.64
C ASP A 177 -11.82 8.69 48.79
N LYS A 178 -11.99 9.91 49.34
CA LYS A 178 -11.64 11.16 48.67
C LYS A 178 -10.15 11.26 48.38
N GLN A 179 -9.28 10.81 49.29
CA GLN A 179 -7.84 10.97 49.13
C GLN A 179 -7.32 10.06 48.03
N ALA A 180 -7.85 8.83 47.93
CA ALA A 180 -7.57 7.93 46.82
C ALA A 180 -7.96 8.56 45.47
N ALA A 181 -9.18 9.11 45.36
CA ALA A 181 -9.64 9.78 44.15
C ALA A 181 -8.75 10.98 43.76
N LEU A 182 -8.42 11.85 44.72
CA LEU A 182 -7.62 13.05 44.44
C LEU A 182 -6.16 12.75 44.13
N ARG A 183 -5.56 11.71 44.71
CA ARG A 183 -4.20 11.26 44.34
C ARG A 183 -4.18 10.66 42.93
N HIS A 184 -5.26 10.03 42.50
CA HIS A 184 -5.33 9.42 41.18
C HIS A 184 -5.48 10.44 40.04
N VAL A 185 -5.85 11.69 40.34
CA VAL A 185 -5.94 12.75 39.32
C VAL A 185 -4.63 12.94 38.56
N SER A 186 -3.47 12.89 39.23
CA SER A 186 -2.19 13.02 38.52
C SER A 186 -1.95 11.86 37.56
N VAL A 187 -2.32 10.64 37.95
CA VAL A 187 -2.23 9.44 37.09
C VAL A 187 -3.07 9.64 35.83
N LEU A 188 -4.30 10.14 35.96
CA LEU A 188 -5.16 10.42 34.81
C LEU A 188 -4.57 11.48 33.87
N LEU A 189 -3.92 12.52 34.41
CA LEU A 189 -3.26 13.55 33.61
C LEU A 189 -1.99 13.02 32.91
N ASP A 190 -1.24 12.14 33.58
CA ASP A 190 -0.07 11.47 32.99
C ASP A 190 -0.51 10.54 31.85
N GLU A 191 -1.59 9.76 32.03
CA GLU A 191 -2.21 8.95 30.97
C GLU A 191 -2.61 9.79 29.77
N LEU A 192 -3.27 10.94 29.99
CA LEU A 192 -3.64 11.85 28.91
C LEU A 192 -2.40 12.40 28.17
N THR A 193 -1.33 12.70 28.89
CA THR A 193 -0.06 13.17 28.31
C THR A 193 0.56 12.10 27.41
N VAL A 194 0.47 10.83 27.79
CA VAL A 194 0.92 9.71 26.95
C VAL A 194 0.15 9.66 25.64
N ILE A 195 -1.18 9.79 25.69
CA ILE A 195 -2.01 9.78 24.47
C ILE A 195 -1.67 10.98 23.56
N VAL A 196 -1.46 12.17 24.13
CA VAL A 196 -0.99 13.35 23.37
C VAL A 196 0.35 13.06 22.68
N GLN A 197 1.30 12.43 23.38
CA GLN A 197 2.60 12.10 22.79
C GLN A 197 2.46 11.09 21.63
N GLN A 198 1.59 10.09 21.74
CA GLN A 198 1.31 9.16 20.62
C GLN A 198 0.82 9.90 19.37
N VAL A 199 -0.03 10.92 19.53
CA VAL A 199 -0.44 11.77 18.41
C VAL A 199 0.76 12.51 17.85
N MET A 200 1.55 13.18 18.69
CA MET A 200 2.73 13.93 18.23
C MET A 200 3.73 13.05 17.46
N ASP A 201 3.94 11.81 17.90
CA ASP A 201 4.83 10.85 17.24
C ASP A 201 4.37 10.49 15.82
N CYS A 202 3.07 10.59 15.53
CA CYS A 202 2.53 10.41 14.18
C CYS A 202 2.88 11.57 13.23
N PHE A 203 3.33 12.71 13.76
CA PHE A 203 3.68 13.90 13.00
C PHE A 203 5.18 14.18 12.98
N ASP A 204 6.00 13.24 13.41
CA ASP A 204 7.45 13.33 13.24
C ASP A 204 7.79 13.49 11.73
N PRO A 205 8.57 14.51 11.33
CA PRO A 205 8.86 14.77 9.92
C PRO A 205 9.56 13.61 9.20
N LEU A 206 10.41 12.85 9.90
CA LEU A 206 11.10 11.70 9.31
C LEU A 206 10.14 10.53 9.12
N VAL A 207 9.24 10.30 10.09
CA VAL A 207 8.18 9.28 9.98
C VAL A 207 7.25 9.60 8.82
N LEU A 208 6.77 10.84 8.72
CA LEU A 208 5.90 11.30 7.64
C LEU A 208 6.58 11.18 6.27
N SER A 209 7.80 11.68 6.13
CA SER A 209 8.57 11.60 4.88
C SER A 209 8.81 10.16 4.44
N LYS A 210 9.13 9.26 5.38
CA LYS A 210 9.32 7.84 5.08
C LYS A 210 8.01 7.15 4.66
N ALA A 211 6.89 7.52 5.27
CA ALA A 211 5.59 6.92 4.97
C ALA A 211 5.02 7.44 3.63
N LEU A 212 4.88 8.75 3.48
CA LEU A 212 4.23 9.39 2.32
C LEU A 212 5.16 9.58 1.13
N GLY A 213 6.47 9.48 1.32
CA GLY A 213 7.47 9.77 0.32
C GLY A 213 7.82 11.26 0.22
N GLU A 214 9.06 11.54 -0.20
CA GLU A 214 9.44 12.89 -0.62
C GLU A 214 8.73 13.24 -1.94
N PRO A 215 8.56 14.54 -2.28
CA PRO A 215 7.99 14.93 -3.56
C PRO A 215 8.67 14.23 -4.75
N GLY A 216 7.89 13.49 -5.55
CA GLY A 216 8.39 12.74 -6.70
C GLY A 216 8.99 11.36 -6.36
N ARG A 217 8.98 10.94 -5.10
CA ARG A 217 9.35 9.57 -4.68
C ARG A 217 8.12 8.86 -4.10
N PRO A 218 7.87 7.60 -4.48
CA PRO A 218 6.72 6.86 -3.99
C PRO A 218 6.81 6.63 -2.48
N GLY A 219 5.69 6.74 -1.79
CA GLY A 219 5.56 6.40 -0.37
C GLY A 219 5.49 4.89 -0.11
N GLU A 220 5.61 4.49 1.15
CA GLU A 220 5.55 3.09 1.57
C GLU A 220 4.15 2.71 2.09
N PHE A 221 3.41 1.93 1.29
CA PHE A 221 2.04 1.47 1.56
C PHE A 221 1.79 1.03 3.03
N ARG A 222 2.68 0.18 3.58
CA ARG A 222 2.50 -0.34 4.95
C ARG A 222 2.65 0.75 6.01
N LEU A 223 3.62 1.64 5.84
CA LEU A 223 3.84 2.74 6.79
C LEU A 223 2.71 3.75 6.76
N ILE A 224 2.14 4.04 5.58
CA ILE A 224 0.95 4.89 5.46
C ILE A 224 -0.21 4.31 6.26
N GLY A 225 -0.48 3.01 6.07
CA GLY A 225 -1.53 2.31 6.78
C GLY A 225 -1.32 2.26 8.29
N ASP A 226 -0.09 2.01 8.74
CA ASP A 226 0.25 1.98 10.17
C ASP A 226 0.17 3.36 10.82
N LEU A 227 0.56 4.43 10.10
CA LEU A 227 0.47 5.80 10.60
C LEU A 227 -0.99 6.23 10.80
N ALA A 228 -1.83 6.00 9.78
CA ALA A 228 -3.26 6.31 9.88
C ALA A 228 -3.92 5.54 11.03
N ARG A 229 -3.59 4.24 11.18
CA ARG A 229 -4.11 3.40 12.27
C ARG A 229 -3.70 3.90 13.64
N ARG A 230 -2.44 4.33 13.82
CA ARG A 230 -1.94 4.88 15.09
C ARG A 230 -2.67 6.17 15.48
N LEU A 231 -2.89 7.08 14.54
CA LEU A 231 -3.60 8.32 14.82
C LEU A 231 -5.07 8.07 15.20
N VAL A 232 -5.74 7.16 14.49
CA VAL A 232 -7.11 6.74 14.83
C VAL A 232 -7.17 6.06 16.19
N ALA A 233 -6.20 5.20 16.50
CA ALA A 233 -6.11 4.55 17.81
C ALA A 233 -5.91 5.57 18.95
N ALA A 234 -5.05 6.57 18.78
CA ALA A 234 -4.88 7.63 19.77
C ALA A 234 -6.18 8.43 20.02
N TYR A 235 -6.98 8.67 18.96
CA TYR A 235 -8.32 9.27 19.13
C TYR A 235 -9.27 8.37 19.94
N GLU A 236 -9.26 7.07 19.71
CA GLU A 236 -10.04 6.11 20.49
C GLU A 236 -9.59 6.07 21.95
N GLU A 237 -8.28 6.16 22.21
CA GLU A 237 -7.72 6.22 23.55
C GLU A 237 -8.18 7.49 24.29
N PHE A 238 -8.22 8.66 23.63
CA PHE A 238 -8.81 9.87 24.22
C PHE A 238 -10.28 9.67 24.60
N ALA A 239 -11.08 9.10 23.69
CA ALA A 239 -12.49 8.84 23.93
C ALA A 239 -12.71 7.85 25.08
N ALA A 240 -11.92 6.77 25.12
CA ALA A 240 -11.96 5.77 26.18
C ALA A 240 -11.53 6.35 27.53
N TRP A 241 -10.49 7.19 27.55
CA TRP A 241 -10.04 7.91 28.74
C TRP A 241 -11.15 8.83 29.26
N SER A 242 -11.75 9.66 28.40
CA SER A 242 -12.83 10.57 28.77
C SER A 242 -14.05 9.81 29.34
N ALA A 243 -14.44 8.70 28.69
CA ALA A 243 -15.50 7.83 29.18
C ALA A 243 -15.17 7.17 30.53
N SER A 244 -13.91 6.75 30.75
CA SER A 244 -13.45 6.18 32.01
C SER A 244 -13.57 7.18 33.17
N VAL A 245 -13.10 8.42 32.95
CA VAL A 245 -13.18 9.51 33.92
C VAL A 245 -14.63 9.90 34.18
N GLY A 246 -15.45 10.02 33.12
CA GLY A 246 -16.85 10.43 33.21
C GLY A 246 -17.75 9.42 33.93
N ASN A 247 -17.43 8.13 33.82
CA ASN A 247 -18.14 7.05 34.49
C ASN A 247 -17.56 6.71 35.88
N ALA A 248 -16.54 7.43 36.35
CA ALA A 248 -15.90 7.14 37.62
C ALA A 248 -16.87 7.31 38.82
N VAL A 249 -16.95 6.30 39.67
CA VAL A 249 -17.66 6.34 40.94
C VAL A 249 -16.76 6.97 41.98
N VAL A 250 -16.99 8.27 42.24
CA VAL A 250 -16.20 9.07 43.18
C VAL A 250 -17.04 9.64 44.34
N PRO A 251 -16.44 9.82 45.53
CA PRO A 251 -17.08 10.51 46.65
C PRO A 251 -17.55 11.92 46.28
N ARG A 252 -18.62 12.39 46.94
CA ARG A 252 -19.26 13.69 46.64
C ARG A 252 -18.27 14.87 46.60
N GLN A 253 -17.24 14.82 47.44
CA GLN A 253 -16.21 15.85 47.55
C GLN A 253 -15.30 15.93 46.31
N ALA A 254 -15.11 14.84 45.57
CA ALA A 254 -14.24 14.76 44.40
C ALA A 254 -14.99 14.87 43.06
N ARG A 255 -16.33 14.74 43.06
CA ARG A 255 -17.18 14.77 41.85
C ARG A 255 -16.91 15.94 40.91
N ARG A 256 -16.72 17.15 41.46
CA ARG A 256 -16.48 18.34 40.62
C ARG A 256 -15.11 18.33 39.94
N ALA A 257 -14.09 17.78 40.61
CA ALA A 257 -12.77 17.63 40.01
C ALA A 257 -12.81 16.64 38.84
N PHE A 258 -13.50 15.50 39.02
CA PHE A 258 -13.67 14.50 37.96
C PHE A 258 -14.55 15.02 36.82
N ALA A 259 -15.62 15.76 37.11
CA ALA A 259 -16.45 16.39 36.08
C ALA A 259 -15.65 17.37 35.21
N ALA A 260 -14.73 18.15 35.80
CA ALA A 260 -13.85 19.02 35.04
C ALA A 260 -12.79 18.23 34.22
N LEU A 261 -12.28 17.12 34.77
CA LEU A 261 -11.27 16.29 34.11
C LEU A 261 -11.76 15.67 32.80
N VAL A 262 -13.05 15.28 32.71
CA VAL A 262 -13.64 14.71 31.48
C VAL A 262 -13.34 15.56 30.25
N HIS A 263 -13.38 16.88 30.42
CA HIS A 263 -13.21 17.86 29.34
C HIS A 263 -11.76 18.07 28.91
N MET A 264 -10.77 17.50 29.61
CA MET A 264 -9.36 17.67 29.26
C MET A 264 -8.99 17.04 27.91
N ALA A 265 -9.71 15.99 27.51
CA ALA A 265 -9.50 15.33 26.21
C ALA A 265 -10.27 16.01 25.06
N ASP A 266 -11.26 16.86 25.35
CA ASP A 266 -12.14 17.44 24.32
C ASP A 266 -11.35 18.26 23.30
N ARG A 267 -10.43 19.12 23.76
CA ARG A 267 -9.65 19.97 22.87
C ARG A 267 -8.65 19.18 22.00
N PRO A 268 -7.82 18.27 22.54
CA PRO A 268 -6.98 17.38 21.72
C PRO A 268 -7.77 16.57 20.69
N MET A 269 -8.94 16.03 21.05
CA MET A 269 -9.79 15.30 20.11
C MET A 269 -10.29 16.20 18.97
N GLN A 270 -10.75 17.41 19.29
CA GLN A 270 -11.17 18.40 18.28
C GLN A 270 -10.01 18.82 17.36
N ASP A 271 -8.80 18.94 17.88
CA ASP A 271 -7.62 19.27 17.08
C ASP A 271 -7.28 18.16 16.06
N VAL A 272 -7.38 16.88 16.46
CA VAL A 272 -7.24 15.73 15.53
C VAL A 272 -8.33 15.75 14.47
N GLU A 273 -9.59 15.97 14.86
CA GLU A 273 -10.71 16.05 13.92
C GLU A 273 -10.53 17.20 12.91
N THR A 274 -10.13 18.37 13.40
CA THR A 274 -9.88 19.55 12.58
C THR A 274 -8.75 19.31 11.60
N TYR A 275 -7.68 18.63 12.04
CA TYR A 275 -6.59 18.22 11.17
C TYR A 275 -7.08 17.32 10.02
N VAL A 276 -7.85 16.27 10.33
CA VAL A 276 -8.37 15.33 9.30
C VAL A 276 -9.29 16.06 8.33
N GLN A 277 -10.21 16.88 8.84
CA GLN A 277 -11.11 17.67 7.99
C GLN A 277 -10.36 18.61 7.05
N ARG A 278 -9.33 19.30 7.55
CA ARG A 278 -8.50 20.20 6.74
C ARG A 278 -7.67 19.44 5.71
N LEU A 279 -7.14 18.27 6.04
CA LEU A 279 -6.42 17.42 5.09
C LEU A 279 -7.34 16.95 3.95
N VAL A 280 -8.53 16.45 4.31
CA VAL A 280 -9.54 15.99 3.35
C VAL A 280 -9.99 17.14 2.44
N ALA A 281 -10.24 18.33 2.98
CA ALA A 281 -10.62 19.50 2.20
C ALA A 281 -9.52 19.95 1.23
N GLN A 282 -8.26 19.99 1.67
CA GLN A 282 -7.11 20.31 0.81
C GLN A 282 -6.99 19.33 -0.36
N LEU A 283 -7.09 18.03 -0.07
CA LEU A 283 -6.97 16.98 -1.08
C LEU A 283 -8.13 16.98 -2.07
N ASN A 284 -9.38 17.06 -1.60
CA ASN A 284 -10.53 17.16 -2.49
C ASN A 284 -10.41 18.37 -3.42
N GLY A 285 -10.07 19.55 -2.88
CA GLY A 285 -9.89 20.74 -3.70
C GLY A 285 -8.71 20.63 -4.67
N ALA A 286 -7.64 19.93 -4.30
CA ALA A 286 -6.52 19.66 -5.19
C ALA A 286 -6.89 18.69 -6.32
N MET A 287 -7.54 17.59 -5.99
CA MET A 287 -7.95 16.57 -6.95
C MET A 287 -9.01 17.08 -7.92
N GLU A 288 -9.91 17.96 -7.48
CA GLU A 288 -10.86 18.65 -8.36
C GLU A 288 -10.13 19.55 -9.37
N ARG A 289 -9.08 20.28 -8.97
CA ARG A 289 -8.28 21.07 -9.92
C ARG A 289 -7.51 20.18 -10.90
N VAL A 290 -6.95 19.07 -10.42
CA VAL A 290 -6.22 18.11 -11.25
C VAL A 290 -7.17 17.45 -12.26
N SER A 291 -8.39 17.08 -11.86
CA SER A 291 -9.40 16.51 -12.76
C SER A 291 -9.85 17.51 -13.83
N GLN A 292 -9.80 18.81 -13.53
CA GLN A 292 -10.02 19.91 -14.47
C GLN A 292 -8.77 20.25 -15.34
N GLY A 293 -7.68 19.49 -15.23
CA GLY A 293 -6.47 19.64 -16.05
C GLY A 293 -5.45 20.65 -15.52
N SER A 294 -5.53 21.05 -14.25
CA SER A 294 -4.51 21.90 -13.64
C SER A 294 -3.16 21.18 -13.54
N THR A 295 -2.09 21.89 -13.92
CA THR A 295 -0.70 21.45 -13.78
C THR A 295 0.02 22.17 -12.63
N GLU A 296 -0.70 22.94 -11.82
CA GLU A 296 -0.10 23.66 -10.70
C GLU A 296 0.35 22.68 -9.61
N PRO A 297 1.52 22.90 -8.97
CA PRO A 297 1.95 22.07 -7.86
C PRO A 297 0.93 22.06 -6.73
N VAL A 298 0.53 20.87 -6.29
CA VAL A 298 -0.32 20.69 -5.11
C VAL A 298 0.54 20.83 -3.87
N VAL A 299 0.24 21.82 -3.03
CA VAL A 299 0.89 22.01 -1.72
C VAL A 299 -0.07 21.56 -0.63
N LEU A 300 0.34 20.55 0.14
CA LEU A 300 -0.44 20.01 1.27
C LEU A 300 0.21 20.41 2.60
N THR A 301 -0.61 20.87 3.54
CA THR A 301 -0.18 21.17 4.91
C THR A 301 -0.56 20.02 5.84
N ILE A 302 0.44 19.24 6.25
CA ILE A 302 0.31 18.06 7.12
C ILE A 302 0.86 18.39 8.52
N ILE A 303 0.16 19.26 9.24
CA ILE A 303 0.55 19.71 10.58
C ILE A 303 -0.64 19.55 11.53
N CYS A 304 -0.51 18.77 12.59
CA CYS A 304 -1.52 18.71 13.65
C CYS A 304 -0.99 19.44 14.88
N GLU A 305 -1.68 20.52 15.27
CA GLU A 305 -1.36 21.28 16.47
C GLU A 305 -2.27 20.80 17.60
N ILE A 306 -1.69 20.12 18.59
CA ILE A 306 -2.44 19.65 19.77
C ILE A 306 -2.35 20.69 20.88
N ASN A 307 -3.51 21.15 21.33
CA ASN A 307 -3.63 22.18 22.35
C ASN A 307 -4.37 21.65 23.58
N ALA A 308 -3.91 22.08 24.76
CA ALA A 308 -4.68 21.96 25.99
C ALA A 308 -5.61 23.17 26.16
N ASP A 309 -6.86 22.95 26.55
CA ASP A 309 -7.74 24.06 26.94
C ASP A 309 -7.31 24.60 28.32
N ARG A 310 -6.76 25.81 28.33
CA ARG A 310 -6.28 26.47 29.55
C ARG A 310 -7.40 26.71 30.55
N ASN A 311 -8.61 27.03 30.10
CA ASN A 311 -9.75 27.26 30.99
C ASN A 311 -10.14 25.97 31.71
N VAL A 312 -10.15 24.85 30.99
CA VAL A 312 -10.41 23.53 31.57
C VAL A 312 -9.30 23.13 32.55
N ALA A 313 -8.03 23.33 32.18
CA ALA A 313 -6.89 23.04 33.07
C ALA A 313 -6.94 23.86 34.38
N ASP A 314 -7.30 25.14 34.29
CA ASP A 314 -7.48 26.02 35.44
C ASP A 314 -8.67 25.58 36.31
N GLU A 315 -9.76 25.13 35.69
CA GLU A 315 -10.92 24.59 36.39
C GLU A 315 -10.60 23.30 37.14
N VAL A 316 -9.92 22.35 36.50
CA VAL A 316 -9.44 21.12 37.14
C VAL A 316 -8.59 21.46 38.36
N THR A 317 -7.61 22.34 38.20
CA THR A 317 -6.73 22.78 39.29
C THR A 317 -7.53 23.37 40.46
N ARG A 318 -8.49 24.25 40.15
CA ARG A 318 -9.34 24.91 41.15
C ARG A 318 -10.21 23.90 41.91
N GLU A 319 -10.83 22.95 41.21
CA GLU A 319 -11.71 21.96 41.81
C GLU A 319 -10.95 20.90 42.62
N VAL A 320 -9.76 20.50 42.19
CA VAL A 320 -8.86 19.63 42.96
C VAL A 320 -8.46 20.33 44.27
N GLN A 321 -7.98 21.58 44.21
CA GLN A 321 -7.61 22.34 45.41
C GLN A 321 -8.79 22.57 46.36
N ARG A 322 -10.00 22.77 45.81
CA ARG A 322 -11.23 22.88 46.60
C ARG A 322 -11.54 21.57 47.32
N ALA A 323 -11.40 20.43 46.66
CA ALA A 323 -11.68 19.11 47.22
C ALA A 323 -10.71 18.74 48.35
N TYR A 324 -9.44 19.15 48.25
CA TYR A 324 -8.46 19.02 49.34
C TYR A 324 -8.83 19.83 50.58
N ARG A 325 -9.36 21.05 50.42
CA ARG A 325 -9.67 21.98 51.54
C ARG A 325 -10.92 21.64 52.35
N ARG A 326 -11.91 20.97 51.77
CA ARG A 326 -13.15 20.59 52.48
C ARG A 326 -12.95 19.26 53.21
N TRP A 327 -12.76 19.31 54.52
CA TRP A 327 -12.85 18.17 55.43
C TRP A 327 -14.31 17.77 55.62
#